data_AF-A0A9E4R1U8-F1
#
_entry.id   AF-A0A9E4R1U8-F1
#
_cell.length_a   1.000
_cell.length_b   1.000
_cell.length_c   1.000
_cell.angle_alpha   90.00
_cell.angle_beta   90.00
_cell.angle_gamma   90.00
#
_symmetry.space_group_name_H-M   'P 1'
#
loop_
_entity.id
_entity.type
_entity.pdbx_description
1 polymer ?
#
loop_
_entity_poly.entity_id
_entity_poly.type
_entity_poly.pdbx_seq_one_letter_code
_entity_poly.pdbx_strand_id
1 'polypeptide(L)'
;SLTPQMEQQVEAYLKALEQDPYTPPSDRPLDPELLGVLVDEGKVVKVNESVVFAASAYQEMADRIVEHLRSQGSITVAEARTMFNTSRKYILPMLEHLDQQRVTRRVGDERVLR
;
A
#
# COMPACT_ATOMS: atom_id res chain seq x y z
N SER A 1 -23.83 -3.47 13.21
CA SER A 1 -22.71 -4.31 13.70
C SER A 1 -22.49 -5.43 12.72
N LEU A 2 -21.24 -5.83 12.50
CA LEU A 2 -20.91 -6.96 11.62
C LEU A 2 -21.49 -8.27 12.17
N THR A 3 -21.80 -9.21 11.28
CA THR A 3 -22.15 -10.57 11.71
C THR A 3 -20.88 -11.34 12.07
N PRO A 4 -20.95 -12.41 12.89
CA PRO A 4 -19.78 -13.23 13.21
C PRO A 4 -19.04 -13.77 11.98
N GLN A 5 -19.78 -14.06 10.89
CA GLN A 5 -19.18 -14.50 9.62
C GLN A 5 -18.40 -13.37 8.94
N MET A 6 -18.94 -12.15 8.93
CA MET A 6 -18.24 -10.96 8.40
C MET A 6 -17.00 -10.63 9.23
N GLU A 7 -17.08 -10.74 10.56
CA GLU A 7 -15.93 -10.54 11.46
C GLU A 7 -14.80 -11.53 11.15
N GLN A 8 -15.14 -12.81 10.97
CA GLN A 8 -14.16 -13.84 10.60
C GLN A 8 -13.52 -13.56 9.22
N GLN A 9 -14.30 -13.09 8.24
CA GLN A 9 -13.77 -12.70 6.92
C GLN A 9 -12.81 -11.51 7.02
N VAL A 10 -13.17 -10.49 7.80
CA VAL A 10 -12.31 -9.32 8.07
C VAL A 10 -11.01 -9.74 8.74
N GLU A 11 -11.08 -10.58 9.78
CA GLU A 11 -9.89 -11.06 10.49
C GLU A 11 -8.97 -11.85 9.55
N ALA A 12 -9.52 -12.78 8.77
CA ALA A 12 -8.75 -13.57 7.81
C ALA A 12 -8.10 -12.68 6.73
N TYR A 13 -8.81 -11.65 6.27
CA TYR A 13 -8.31 -10.71 5.28
C TYR A 13 -7.14 -9.87 5.85
N LEU A 14 -7.31 -9.26 7.02
CA LEU A 14 -6.26 -8.46 7.68
C LEU A 14 -5.01 -9.31 7.94
N LYS A 15 -5.19 -10.53 8.46
CA LYS A 15 -4.09 -11.47 8.68
C LYS A 15 -3.34 -11.79 7.39
N ALA A 16 -4.05 -11.93 6.27
CA ALA A 16 -3.41 -12.20 4.99
C ALA A 16 -2.62 -10.99 4.47
N LEU A 17 -3.08 -9.75 4.73
CA LEU A 17 -2.30 -8.54 4.43
C LEU A 17 -1.02 -8.45 5.27
N GLU A 18 -1.06 -8.91 6.52
CA GLU A 18 0.10 -8.86 7.44
C GLU A 18 1.15 -9.95 7.17
N GLN A 19 0.75 -11.08 6.56
CA GLN A 19 1.67 -12.17 6.24
C GLN A 19 2.72 -11.77 5.20
N ASP A 20 2.30 -11.06 4.16
CA ASP A 20 3.15 -10.59 3.06
C ASP A 20 2.91 -9.08 2.82
N PRO A 21 3.41 -8.19 3.71
CA PRO A 21 2.96 -6.81 3.80
C PRO A 21 3.20 -5.96 2.55
N TYR A 22 4.20 -6.30 1.73
CA TYR A 22 4.49 -5.59 0.48
C TYR A 22 4.04 -6.36 -0.77
N THR A 23 3.42 -7.52 -0.59
CA THR A 23 2.88 -8.38 -1.67
C THR A 23 1.47 -8.82 -1.28
N PRO A 24 0.56 -7.88 -0.96
CA PRO A 24 -0.76 -8.23 -0.45
C PRO A 24 -1.52 -9.12 -1.46
N PRO A 25 -2.28 -10.12 -0.97
CA PRO A 25 -3.00 -11.05 -1.82
C PRO A 25 -4.02 -10.32 -2.71
N SER A 26 -3.97 -10.60 -4.02
CA SER A 26 -4.94 -10.09 -4.99
C SER A 26 -6.03 -11.10 -5.35
N ASP A 27 -5.88 -12.34 -4.92
CA ASP A 27 -6.77 -13.47 -5.18
C ASP A 27 -7.81 -13.68 -4.07
N ARG A 28 -7.75 -12.86 -3.00
CA ARG A 28 -8.67 -12.89 -1.87
C ARG A 28 -9.32 -11.52 -1.68
N PRO A 29 -10.19 -11.09 -2.61
CA PRO A 29 -10.91 -9.83 -2.44
C PRO A 29 -11.86 -9.93 -1.24
N LEU A 30 -11.93 -8.85 -0.46
CA LEU A 30 -12.97 -8.66 0.53
C LEU A 30 -14.20 -8.03 -0.14
N ASP A 31 -15.39 -8.29 0.41
CA ASP A 31 -16.61 -7.62 -0.02
C ASP A 31 -16.43 -6.08 0.00
N PRO A 32 -16.88 -5.34 -1.03
CA PRO A 32 -16.65 -3.89 -1.12
C PRO A 32 -17.20 -3.09 0.06
N GLU A 33 -18.33 -3.49 0.66
CA GLU A 33 -18.90 -2.80 1.82
C GLU A 33 -17.99 -3.00 3.04
N LEU A 34 -17.53 -4.24 3.26
CA LEU A 34 -16.59 -4.54 4.34
C LEU A 34 -15.24 -3.86 4.13
N LEU A 35 -14.73 -3.80 2.90
CA LEU A 35 -13.51 -3.09 2.58
C LEU A 35 -13.67 -1.58 2.85
N GLY A 36 -14.82 -1.00 2.50
CA GLY A 36 -15.15 0.39 2.82
C GLY A 36 -15.07 0.67 4.31
N VAL A 37 -15.67 -0.20 5.14
CA VAL A 37 -15.57 -0.12 6.60
C VAL A 37 -14.10 -0.13 7.07
N LEU A 38 -13.26 -1.02 6.54
CA LEU A 38 -11.84 -1.09 6.94
C LEU A 38 -11.03 0.13 6.51
N VAL A 39 -11.37 0.75 5.38
CA VAL A 39 -10.77 2.01 4.93
C VAL A 39 -11.20 3.15 5.85
N ASP A 40 -12.49 3.24 6.18
CA ASP A 40 -13.03 4.26 7.07
C ASP A 40 -12.48 4.14 8.51
N GLU A 41 -12.25 2.91 8.97
CA GLU A 41 -11.58 2.62 10.25
C GLU A 41 -10.06 2.86 10.22
N GLY A 42 -9.47 3.15 9.05
CA GLY A 42 -8.04 3.37 8.89
C GLY A 42 -7.19 2.11 9.08
N LYS A 43 -7.78 0.91 8.96
CA LYS A 43 -7.06 -0.37 9.10
C LYS A 43 -6.33 -0.76 7.82
N VAL A 44 -6.81 -0.30 6.68
CA VAL A 44 -6.22 -0.58 5.36
C VAL A 44 -6.17 0.68 4.51
N VAL A 45 -5.27 0.70 3.54
CA VAL A 45 -5.16 1.77 2.54
C VAL A 45 -5.30 1.16 1.16
N LYS A 46 -6.38 1.53 0.45
CA LYS A 46 -6.59 1.19 -0.96
C LYS A 46 -5.81 2.18 -1.82
N VAL A 47 -4.69 1.73 -2.41
CA VAL A 47 -3.86 2.59 -3.26
C VAL A 47 -4.37 2.68 -4.70
N ASN A 48 -5.07 1.65 -5.16
CA ASN A 48 -5.83 1.63 -6.42
C ASN A 48 -6.91 0.52 -6.39
N GLU A 49 -7.56 0.26 -7.54
CA GLU A 49 -8.61 -0.77 -7.65
C GLU A 49 -8.17 -2.21 -7.38
N SER A 50 -6.88 -2.52 -7.42
CA SER A 50 -6.36 -3.89 -7.33
C SER A 50 -5.42 -4.13 -6.15
N VAL A 51 -4.98 -3.07 -5.46
CA VAL A 51 -3.98 -3.15 -4.40
C VAL A 51 -4.48 -2.42 -3.16
N VAL A 52 -4.53 -3.18 -2.08
CA VAL A 52 -4.86 -2.72 -0.73
C VAL A 52 -3.72 -3.18 0.18
N PHE A 53 -3.20 -2.27 0.99
CA PHE A 53 -2.22 -2.58 2.01
C PHE A 53 -2.86 -2.51 3.39
N ALA A 54 -2.35 -3.28 4.35
CA ALA A 54 -2.57 -2.95 5.75
C ALA A 54 -2.02 -1.54 6.02
N ALA A 55 -2.72 -0.74 6.84
CA ALA A 55 -2.31 0.64 7.09
C ALA A 55 -0.90 0.74 7.69
N SER A 56 -0.52 -0.22 8.53
CA SER A 56 0.83 -0.34 9.09
C SER A 56 1.90 -0.51 8.00
N ALA A 57 1.68 -1.43 7.05
CA ALA A 57 2.58 -1.67 5.94
C ALA A 57 2.67 -0.45 5.02
N TYR A 58 1.53 0.18 4.71
CA TYR A 58 1.51 1.41 3.92
C TYR A 58 2.34 2.52 4.55
N GLN A 59 2.14 2.78 5.85
CA GLN A 59 2.85 3.82 6.57
C GLN A 59 4.36 3.55 6.60
N GLU A 60 4.76 2.31 6.89
CA GLU A 60 6.18 1.94 6.88
C GLU A 60 6.81 2.11 5.49
N MET A 61 6.11 1.71 4.42
CA MET A 61 6.58 1.91 3.05
C MET A 61 6.73 3.39 2.72
N ALA A 62 5.74 4.21 3.07
CA ALA A 62 5.78 5.66 2.83
C ALA A 62 6.96 6.30 3.56
N ASP A 63 7.17 5.98 4.83
CA ASP A 63 8.25 6.52 5.64
C ASP A 63 9.63 6.13 5.08
N ARG A 64 9.82 4.87 4.68
CA ARG A 64 11.07 4.39 4.08
C ARG A 64 11.34 5.03 2.71
N ILE A 65 10.30 5.27 1.91
CA ILE A 65 10.42 5.99 0.64
C ILE A 65 10.82 7.45 0.90
N VAL A 66 10.15 8.13 1.83
CA VAL A 66 10.47 9.52 2.20
C VAL A 66 11.90 9.63 2.73
N GLU A 67 12.35 8.70 3.57
CA GLU A 67 13.71 8.69 4.10
C GLU A 67 14.76 8.46 2.99
N HIS A 68 14.49 7.53 2.08
CA HIS A 68 15.34 7.34 0.90
C HIS A 68 15.42 8.61 0.06
N LEU A 69 14.30 9.28 -0.19
CA LEU A 69 14.28 10.51 -0.97
C LEU A 69 14.99 11.68 -0.26
N ARG A 70 14.90 11.77 1.07
CA ARG A 70 15.66 12.78 1.85
C ARG A 70 17.17 12.57 1.73
N SER A 71 17.61 11.32 1.66
CA SER A 71 19.04 10.98 1.61
C SER A 71 19.63 10.92 0.20
N GLN A 72 18.90 10.41 -0.79
CA GLN A 72 19.36 10.20 -2.17
C GLN A 72 18.81 11.23 -3.17
N GLY A 73 17.78 11.99 -2.81
CA GLY A 73 17.16 13.03 -3.63
C GLY A 73 16.08 12.51 -4.58
N SER A 74 16.23 11.31 -5.13
CA SER A 74 15.24 10.69 -6.02
C SER A 74 15.14 9.17 -5.85
N ILE A 75 14.08 8.57 -6.39
CA ILE A 75 13.90 7.12 -6.43
C ILE A 75 13.20 6.68 -7.73
N THR A 76 13.74 5.67 -8.38
CA THR A 76 13.08 4.99 -9.50
C THR A 76 12.12 3.91 -9.00
N VAL A 77 11.18 3.49 -9.86
CA VAL A 77 10.33 2.33 -9.58
C VAL A 77 11.17 1.06 -9.36
N ALA A 78 12.31 0.92 -10.06
CA ALA A 78 13.17 -0.24 -9.95
C ALA A 78 13.88 -0.31 -8.58
N GLU A 79 14.36 0.82 -8.07
CA GLU A 79 14.98 0.90 -6.74
C GLU A 79 13.97 0.65 -5.63
N ALA A 80 12.79 1.28 -5.71
CA ALA A 80 11.71 1.05 -4.76
C ALA A 80 11.30 -0.44 -4.72
N ARG A 81 11.19 -1.08 -5.89
CA ARG A 81 10.90 -2.52 -5.98
C ARG A 81 11.94 -3.35 -5.23
N THR A 82 13.22 -3.06 -5.43
CA THR A 82 14.33 -3.75 -4.76
C THR A 82 14.32 -3.49 -3.25
N MET A 83 14.06 -2.25 -2.83
CA MET A 83 14.00 -1.85 -1.41
C MET A 83 12.99 -2.66 -0.59
N PHE A 84 11.84 -2.99 -1.18
CA PHE A 84 10.77 -3.76 -0.53
C PHE A 84 10.72 -5.23 -0.95
N ASN A 85 11.68 -5.69 -1.75
CA ASN A 85 11.69 -7.05 -2.32
C ASN A 85 10.31 -7.47 -2.88
N THR A 86 9.68 -6.58 -3.64
CA THR A 86 8.32 -6.77 -4.18
C THR A 86 8.33 -6.78 -5.71
N SER A 87 7.16 -6.82 -6.34
CA SER A 87 6.99 -6.70 -7.78
C SER A 87 6.49 -5.32 -8.19
N ARG A 88 6.61 -4.99 -9.47
CA ARG A 88 6.06 -3.72 -10.03
C ARG A 88 4.55 -3.58 -9.80
N LYS A 89 3.82 -4.70 -9.73
CA LYS A 89 2.38 -4.73 -9.47
C LYS A 89 1.98 -4.00 -8.19
N TYR A 90 2.82 -4.03 -7.14
CA TYR A 90 2.52 -3.45 -5.84
C TYR A 90 3.20 -2.10 -5.64
N ILE A 91 4.49 -1.98 -6.00
CA ILE A 91 5.24 -0.75 -5.74
C ILE A 91 4.86 0.41 -6.65
N LEU A 92 4.44 0.14 -7.90
CA LEU A 92 4.04 1.21 -8.81
C LEU A 92 2.76 1.92 -8.32
N PRO A 93 1.66 1.21 -7.97
CA PRO A 93 0.50 1.83 -7.35
C PRO A 93 0.80 2.56 -6.04
N MET A 94 1.68 2.02 -5.20
CA MET A 94 2.11 2.69 -3.97
C MET A 94 2.72 4.06 -4.28
N LEU A 95 3.67 4.11 -5.22
CA LEU A 95 4.34 5.34 -5.61
C LEU A 95 3.40 6.33 -6.31
N GLU A 96 2.50 5.85 -7.16
CA GLU A 96 1.45 6.68 -7.78
C GLU A 96 0.50 7.25 -6.74
N HIS A 97 0.18 6.48 -5.69
CA HIS A 97 -0.65 6.97 -4.60
C HIS A 97 0.07 8.05 -3.79
N LEU A 98 1.37 7.92 -3.51
CA LEU A 98 2.15 9.01 -2.90
C LEU A 98 2.20 10.27 -3.78
N ASP A 99 2.23 10.12 -5.10
CA ASP A 99 2.12 11.25 -6.02
C ASP A 99 0.75 11.95 -5.90
N GLN A 100 -0.33 11.17 -5.83
CA GLN A 100 -1.70 11.67 -5.63
C GLN A 100 -1.87 12.39 -4.28
N GLN A 101 -1.27 11.85 -3.21
CA GLN A 101 -1.22 12.46 -1.89
C GLN A 101 -0.24 13.66 -1.81
N ARG A 102 0.41 14.02 -2.92
CA ARG A 102 1.38 15.12 -3.01
C ARG A 102 2.61 14.96 -2.11
N VAL A 103 2.92 13.74 -1.67
CA VAL A 103 4.15 13.42 -0.92
C VAL A 103 5.33 13.41 -1.88
N THR A 104 5.14 12.80 -3.04
CA THR A 104 6.13 12.75 -4.11
C THR A 104 5.62 13.42 -5.38
N ARG A 105 6.52 13.64 -6.34
CA ARG A 105 6.16 13.95 -7.72
C ARG A 105 7.07 13.22 -8.67
N ARG A 106 6.52 12.76 -9.80
CA ARG A 106 7.29 12.13 -10.88
C ARG A 106 8.03 13.17 -11.72
N VAL A 107 9.30 12.92 -12.00
CA VAL A 107 10.16 13.68 -12.91
C VAL A 107 10.92 12.68 -13.79
N GLY A 108 10.50 12.55 -15.05
CA GLY A 108 11.01 11.48 -15.93
C GLY A 108 10.65 10.09 -15.38
N ASP A 109 11.67 9.27 -15.14
CA ASP A 109 11.53 7.90 -14.60
C ASP A 109 11.73 7.81 -13.08
N GLU A 110 11.98 8.94 -12.45
CA GLU A 110 12.20 9.06 -11.01
C GLU A 110 11.05 9.77 -10.31
N ARG A 111 11.03 9.65 -8.99
CA ARG A 111 10.23 10.48 -8.09
C ARG A 111 11.14 11.24 -7.17
N VAL A 112 10.74 12.47 -6.85
CA VAL A 112 11.38 13.33 -5.86
C VAL A 112 10.35 13.73 -4.80
N LEU A 113 10.81 14.15 -3.62
CA LEU A 113 9.92 14.79 -2.64
C LEU A 113 9.34 16.07 -3.23
N ARG A 114 8.08 16.33 -2.88
CA ARG A 114 7.40 17.55 -3.28
C ARG A 114 7.78 18.73 -2.40
#